data_AF-A0A2S5JEC2-F1
#
_entry.id   AF-A0A2S5JEC2-F1
#
_cell.length_a   1.000
_cell.length_b   1.000
_cell.length_c   1.000
_cell.angle_alpha   90.00
_cell.angle_beta   90.00
_cell.angle_gamma   90.00
#
_symmetry.space_group_name_H-M   'P 1'
#
loop_
_entity.id
_entity.type
_entity.pdbx_description
1 polymer ?
#
loop_
_entity_poly.entity_id
_entity_poly.type
_entity_poly.pdbx_seq_one_letter_code
_entity_poly.pdbx_strand_id
1 'polypeptide(L)'
;MKWVGQIRGLSVSLTIAVAMATPLAAAETGDVERGAQLWSQCSGCHRIGPDAKNAIGPHLNGVFGRKAASIEGFPYSRSLTRAGRDGLVWTFETLDAYIENPRVFASGTRMSYPGMKDAQDRQDLLAFLRQYSDKPRDIPEAEPTARPDNPDLSPEILALKGDPEYGEYLAAECKTCHRADGSDQGIPSITRWPEEDFVLAMHAYKQKLRPHPVMQMIASRLGDEEIAGLAAYFATLEE
;
A
#
# COMPACT_ATOMS: atom_id res chain seq x y z
N MET A 1 -27.77 82.53 -4.74
CA MET A 1 -27.58 81.68 -3.54
C MET A 1 -28.52 80.47 -3.65
N LYS A 2 -28.03 79.26 -3.34
CA LYS A 2 -28.70 77.93 -3.38
C LYS A 2 -28.53 77.14 -4.69
N TRP A 3 -27.36 76.51 -4.81
CA TRP A 3 -27.13 75.31 -5.62
C TRP A 3 -27.55 74.09 -4.79
N VAL A 4 -28.44 73.25 -5.33
CA VAL A 4 -28.87 71.99 -4.73
C VAL A 4 -28.04 70.87 -5.34
N GLY A 5 -27.24 70.20 -4.52
CA GLY A 5 -26.40 69.06 -4.91
C GLY A 5 -27.20 67.76 -4.91
N GLN A 6 -27.07 66.99 -5.98
CA GLN A 6 -27.62 65.65 -6.11
C GLN A 6 -26.47 64.64 -6.19
N ILE A 7 -26.18 63.97 -5.09
CA ILE A 7 -25.17 62.91 -5.02
C ILE A 7 -25.87 61.59 -5.40
N ARG A 8 -25.53 61.07 -6.58
CA ARG A 8 -25.92 59.72 -7.02
C ARG A 8 -25.03 58.70 -6.29
N GLY A 9 -25.62 57.88 -5.44
CA GLY A 9 -24.95 56.73 -4.84
C GLY A 9 -24.77 55.62 -5.89
N LEU A 10 -23.53 55.26 -6.17
CA LEU A 10 -23.20 54.00 -6.86
C LEU A 10 -23.06 52.90 -5.80
N SER A 11 -23.98 51.94 -5.79
CA SER A 11 -23.81 50.67 -5.08
C SER A 11 -22.83 49.80 -5.87
N VAL A 12 -21.64 49.57 -5.31
CA VAL A 12 -20.68 48.58 -5.80
C VAL A 12 -21.04 47.23 -5.19
N SER A 13 -21.65 46.36 -5.98
CA SER A 13 -21.88 44.95 -5.60
C SER A 13 -20.57 44.18 -5.77
N LEU A 14 -19.97 43.76 -4.65
CA LEU A 14 -18.79 42.91 -4.61
C LEU A 14 -19.22 41.44 -4.84
N THR A 15 -19.11 40.95 -6.07
CA THR A 15 -19.26 39.51 -6.38
C THR A 15 -18.02 38.76 -5.93
N ILE A 16 -18.14 38.00 -4.84
CA ILE A 16 -17.14 37.03 -4.38
C ILE A 16 -17.19 35.84 -5.34
N ALA A 17 -16.19 35.72 -6.21
CA ALA A 17 -15.99 34.54 -7.03
C ALA A 17 -15.46 33.41 -6.14
N VAL A 18 -16.33 32.45 -5.80
CA VAL A 18 -15.93 31.22 -5.11
C VAL A 18 -15.19 30.35 -6.13
N ALA A 19 -13.87 30.29 -6.00
CA ALA A 19 -13.05 29.35 -6.75
C ALA A 19 -13.42 27.93 -6.30
N MET A 20 -14.10 27.18 -7.18
CA MET A 20 -14.35 25.77 -6.95
C MET A 20 -13.03 25.02 -7.08
N ALA A 21 -12.45 24.63 -5.95
CA ALA A 21 -11.35 23.68 -5.91
C ALA A 21 -11.88 22.34 -6.41
N THR A 22 -11.56 21.99 -7.65
CA THR A 22 -11.70 20.62 -8.15
C THR A 22 -10.85 19.71 -7.26
N PRO A 23 -11.42 18.64 -6.66
CA PRO A 23 -10.63 17.69 -5.92
C PRO A 23 -9.61 17.08 -6.89
N LEU A 24 -8.33 17.19 -6.52
CA LEU A 24 -7.25 16.48 -7.18
C LEU A 24 -7.60 14.99 -7.06
N ALA A 25 -7.90 14.33 -8.17
CA ALA A 25 -8.17 12.91 -8.19
C ALA A 25 -7.01 12.21 -7.47
N ALA A 26 -7.32 11.55 -6.35
CA ALA A 26 -6.40 10.60 -5.75
C ALA A 26 -5.98 9.64 -6.86
N ALA A 27 -4.67 9.45 -7.04
CA ALA A 27 -4.16 8.49 -8.01
C ALA A 27 -4.80 7.14 -7.70
N GLU A 28 -5.71 6.68 -8.56
CA GLU A 28 -6.31 5.37 -8.39
C GLU A 28 -5.18 4.34 -8.40
N THR A 29 -5.01 3.64 -7.29
CA THR A 29 -4.12 2.50 -7.19
C THR A 29 -4.58 1.46 -8.22
N GLY A 30 -3.75 1.17 -9.22
CA GLY A 30 -4.10 0.27 -10.33
C GLY A 30 -4.64 -1.10 -9.89
N ASP A 31 -5.44 -1.71 -10.77
CA ASP A 31 -6.08 -3.02 -10.54
C ASP A 31 -5.04 -4.15 -10.70
N VAL A 32 -4.88 -4.93 -9.62
CA VAL A 32 -3.86 -5.97 -9.52
C VAL A 32 -4.24 -7.19 -10.36
N GLU A 33 -5.52 -7.55 -10.36
CA GLU A 33 -6.06 -8.70 -11.08
C GLU A 33 -5.94 -8.49 -12.59
N ARG A 34 -6.22 -7.28 -13.09
CA ARG A 34 -5.99 -6.90 -14.49
C ARG A 34 -4.49 -6.76 -14.80
N GLY A 35 -3.70 -6.22 -13.87
CA GLY A 35 -2.23 -6.21 -13.96
C GLY A 35 -1.62 -7.61 -14.14
N ALA A 36 -2.15 -8.61 -13.43
CA ALA A 36 -1.73 -10.00 -13.56
C ALA A 36 -2.03 -10.58 -14.97
N GLN A 37 -3.08 -10.11 -15.65
CA GLN A 37 -3.37 -10.51 -17.03
C GLN A 37 -2.38 -9.86 -18.01
N LEU A 38 -2.04 -8.59 -17.79
CA LEU A 38 -1.07 -7.83 -18.58
C LEU A 38 0.36 -8.38 -18.45
N TRP A 39 0.69 -9.05 -17.34
CA TRP A 39 1.97 -9.73 -17.12
C TRP A 39 2.34 -10.73 -18.22
N SER A 40 1.35 -11.28 -18.94
CA SER A 40 1.58 -12.16 -20.10
C SER A 40 2.52 -11.55 -21.15
N GLN A 41 2.55 -10.22 -21.29
CA GLN A 41 3.46 -9.51 -22.20
C GLN A 41 4.93 -9.53 -21.75
N CYS A 42 5.17 -9.76 -20.45
CA CYS A 42 6.48 -9.70 -19.82
C CYS A 42 7.03 -11.09 -19.49
N SER A 43 6.14 -12.04 -19.19
CA SER A 43 6.46 -13.39 -18.70
C SER A 43 7.26 -14.25 -19.70
N GLY A 44 7.22 -13.92 -20.99
CA GLY A 44 8.08 -14.55 -22.00
C GLY A 44 9.57 -14.33 -21.71
N CYS A 45 9.93 -13.17 -21.17
CA CYS A 45 11.33 -12.80 -20.91
C CYS A 45 11.71 -12.79 -19.44
N HIS A 46 10.78 -12.44 -18.57
CA HIS A 46 11.03 -12.20 -17.15
C HIS A 46 10.41 -13.29 -16.26
N ARG A 47 10.92 -13.41 -15.04
CA ARG A 47 10.41 -14.33 -14.00
C ARG A 47 10.11 -13.57 -12.71
N ILE A 48 9.07 -14.02 -12.01
CA ILE A 48 8.62 -13.55 -10.71
C ILE A 48 8.22 -14.75 -9.84
N GLY A 49 8.26 -14.59 -8.52
CA GLY A 49 7.95 -15.65 -7.55
C GLY A 49 9.19 -16.27 -6.89
N PRO A 50 9.01 -17.22 -5.95
CA PRO A 50 10.05 -17.69 -5.03
C PRO A 50 11.30 -18.25 -5.73
N ASP A 51 11.14 -18.88 -6.90
CA ASP A 51 12.24 -19.48 -7.65
C ASP A 51 12.69 -18.65 -8.87
N ALA A 52 12.34 -17.35 -8.90
CA ALA A 52 12.63 -16.49 -10.04
C ALA A 52 14.14 -16.34 -10.26
N LYS A 53 14.59 -16.65 -11.48
CA LYS A 53 15.98 -16.51 -11.92
C LYS A 53 16.04 -15.66 -13.19
N ASN A 54 17.22 -15.12 -13.46
CA ASN A 54 17.51 -14.43 -14.72
C ASN A 54 17.26 -15.37 -15.91
N ALA A 55 16.59 -14.86 -16.94
CA ALA A 55 16.29 -15.56 -18.19
C ALA A 55 16.68 -14.65 -19.37
N ILE A 56 15.81 -14.49 -20.38
CA ILE A 56 16.02 -13.51 -21.46
C ILE A 56 16.12 -12.10 -20.87
N GLY A 57 15.27 -11.79 -19.87
CA GLY A 57 15.36 -10.62 -19.02
C GLY A 57 15.74 -10.99 -17.57
N PRO A 58 16.15 -10.01 -16.75
CA PRO A 58 16.39 -10.24 -15.33
C PRO A 58 15.10 -10.59 -14.58
N HIS A 59 15.20 -11.25 -13.43
CA HIS A 59 14.02 -11.45 -12.58
C HIS A 59 13.49 -10.11 -12.03
N LEU A 60 12.18 -10.04 -11.76
CA LEU A 60 11.53 -8.81 -11.33
C LEU A 60 11.08 -8.81 -9.86
N ASN A 61 11.37 -9.86 -9.09
CA ASN A 61 11.23 -9.78 -7.63
C ASN A 61 12.09 -8.64 -7.08
N GLY A 62 11.56 -7.83 -6.15
CA GLY A 62 12.28 -6.71 -5.56
C GLY A 62 12.67 -5.66 -6.60
N VAL A 63 11.81 -5.37 -7.59
CA VAL A 63 12.12 -4.37 -8.61
C VAL A 63 11.92 -2.95 -8.09
N PHE A 64 10.92 -2.70 -7.24
CA PHE A 64 10.71 -1.39 -6.63
C PHE A 64 11.82 -1.06 -5.63
N GLY A 65 12.33 0.18 -5.67
CA GLY A 65 13.48 0.64 -4.87
C GLY A 65 14.83 0.10 -5.33
N ARG A 66 14.87 -0.85 -6.27
CA ARG A 66 16.13 -1.42 -6.75
C ARG A 66 16.82 -0.45 -7.70
N LYS A 67 18.12 -0.27 -7.50
CA LYS A 67 19.00 0.41 -8.47
C LYS A 67 18.91 -0.23 -9.86
N ALA A 68 18.82 0.56 -10.91
CA ALA A 68 18.80 0.03 -12.27
C ALA A 68 20.09 -0.73 -12.60
N ALA A 69 19.96 -1.79 -13.40
CA ALA A 69 21.08 -2.64 -13.85
C ALA A 69 21.95 -3.22 -12.72
N SER A 70 21.36 -3.58 -11.57
CA SER A 70 22.08 -4.04 -10.38
C SER A 70 22.10 -5.55 -10.14
N ILE A 71 21.23 -6.33 -10.80
CA ILE A 71 21.23 -7.79 -10.59
C ILE A 71 22.52 -8.39 -11.16
N GLU A 72 23.27 -9.07 -10.30
CA GLU A 72 24.52 -9.73 -10.67
C GLU A 72 24.30 -10.81 -11.72
N GLY A 73 25.30 -10.97 -12.60
CA GLY A 73 25.29 -12.00 -13.65
C GLY A 73 24.33 -11.74 -14.83
N PHE A 74 23.53 -10.66 -14.83
CA PHE A 74 22.72 -10.29 -15.99
C PHE A 74 23.43 -9.25 -16.89
N PRO A 75 23.57 -9.49 -18.21
CA PRO A 75 24.31 -8.61 -19.10
C PRO A 75 23.45 -7.44 -19.61
N TYR A 76 23.29 -6.38 -18.79
CA TYR A 76 22.54 -5.16 -19.13
C TYR A 76 23.11 -4.37 -20.33
N SER A 77 22.30 -3.48 -20.91
CA SER A 77 22.78 -2.54 -21.94
C SER A 77 23.70 -1.49 -21.31
N ARG A 78 24.66 -0.97 -22.11
CA ARG A 78 25.55 0.11 -21.66
C ARG A 78 24.81 1.35 -21.17
N SER A 79 23.67 1.67 -21.78
CA SER A 79 22.82 2.79 -21.39
C SER A 79 22.21 2.60 -20.01
N LEU A 80 21.60 1.43 -19.76
CA LEU A 80 20.93 1.15 -18.50
C LEU A 80 21.94 0.97 -17.36
N THR A 81 23.11 0.36 -17.62
CA THR A 81 24.22 0.30 -16.66
C THR A 81 24.71 1.69 -16.27
N ARG A 82 24.85 2.61 -17.24
CA ARG A 82 25.23 4.00 -16.97
C ARG A 82 24.16 4.72 -16.14
N ALA A 83 22.89 4.62 -16.53
CA ALA A 83 21.80 5.22 -15.79
C ALA A 83 21.76 4.73 -14.33
N GLY A 84 21.91 3.42 -14.10
CA GLY A 84 22.03 2.86 -12.77
C GLY A 84 23.21 3.45 -11.99
N ARG A 85 24.41 3.50 -12.58
CA ARG A 85 25.60 4.11 -11.95
C ARG A 85 25.37 5.58 -11.59
N ASP A 86 24.67 6.32 -12.43
CA ASP A 86 24.38 7.75 -12.26
C ASP A 86 23.18 7.99 -11.31
N GLY A 87 22.66 6.93 -10.66
CA GLY A 87 21.70 7.02 -9.57
C GLY A 87 20.28 6.60 -9.91
N LEU A 88 20.01 6.05 -11.09
CA LEU A 88 18.67 5.58 -11.45
C LEU A 88 18.22 4.46 -10.50
N VAL A 89 17.11 4.72 -9.82
CA VAL A 89 16.37 3.76 -8.99
C VAL A 89 15.01 3.51 -9.63
N TRP A 90 14.54 2.27 -9.54
CA TRP A 90 13.20 1.87 -9.99
C TRP A 90 12.15 2.30 -8.97
N THR A 91 11.57 3.47 -9.20
CA THR A 91 10.35 3.96 -8.54
C THR A 91 9.14 3.67 -9.43
N PHE A 92 7.95 4.04 -8.98
CA PHE A 92 6.78 3.94 -9.85
C PHE A 92 6.94 4.78 -11.12
N GLU A 93 7.39 6.03 -10.98
CA GLU A 93 7.53 6.99 -12.06
C GLU A 93 8.57 6.52 -13.09
N THR A 94 9.72 6.01 -12.62
CA THR A 94 10.77 5.56 -13.53
C THR A 94 10.43 4.23 -14.20
N LEU A 95 9.70 3.35 -13.52
CA LEU A 95 9.18 2.13 -14.14
C LEU A 95 8.05 2.44 -15.14
N ASP A 96 7.13 3.34 -14.82
CA ASP A 96 6.04 3.78 -15.72
C ASP A 96 6.62 4.32 -17.02
N ALA A 97 7.56 5.27 -16.93
CA ALA A 97 8.23 5.86 -18.09
C ALA A 97 9.04 4.81 -18.89
N TYR A 98 9.70 3.88 -18.20
CA TYR A 98 10.46 2.82 -18.87
C TYR A 98 9.56 1.83 -19.60
N ILE A 99 8.43 1.44 -19.01
CA ILE A 99 7.46 0.52 -19.61
C ILE A 99 6.68 1.19 -20.75
N GLU A 100 6.41 2.50 -20.67
CA GLU A 100 5.76 3.23 -21.76
C GLU A 100 6.60 3.21 -23.05
N ASN A 101 7.92 3.39 -22.92
CA ASN A 101 8.83 3.37 -24.05
C ASN A 101 10.28 3.06 -23.65
N PRO A 102 10.65 1.76 -23.61
CA PRO A 102 11.99 1.36 -23.16
C PRO A 102 13.13 1.93 -24.01
N ARG A 103 12.89 2.05 -25.32
CA ARG A 103 13.91 2.48 -26.30
C ARG A 103 14.21 3.97 -26.19
N VAL A 104 13.21 4.78 -25.88
CA VAL A 104 13.37 6.22 -25.65
C VAL A 104 13.99 6.46 -24.28
N PHE A 105 13.50 5.76 -23.25
CA PHE A 105 14.01 5.91 -21.89
C PHE A 105 15.49 5.49 -21.77
N ALA A 106 15.86 4.35 -22.35
CA ALA A 106 17.25 3.87 -22.36
C ALA A 106 17.66 3.44 -23.77
N SER A 107 18.31 4.35 -24.49
CA SER A 107 18.79 4.10 -25.87
C SER A 107 19.64 2.83 -25.95
N GLY A 108 19.32 1.95 -26.91
CA GLY A 108 20.00 0.65 -27.05
C GLY A 108 19.76 -0.31 -25.89
N THR A 109 18.65 -0.15 -25.15
CA THR A 109 18.20 -1.17 -24.19
C THR A 109 18.05 -2.54 -24.85
N ARG A 110 18.35 -3.59 -24.09
CA ARG A 110 18.17 -4.99 -24.51
C ARG A 110 16.72 -5.46 -24.37
N MET A 111 15.88 -4.69 -23.68
CA MET A 111 14.46 -5.00 -23.54
C MET A 111 13.75 -4.69 -24.87
N SER A 112 13.60 -5.70 -25.72
CA SER A 112 12.93 -5.58 -27.03
C SER A 112 11.39 -5.55 -26.90
N TYR A 113 10.89 -4.75 -25.96
CA TYR A 113 9.47 -4.52 -25.75
C TYR A 113 9.04 -3.24 -26.50
N PRO A 114 7.93 -3.26 -27.27
CA PRO A 114 7.45 -2.08 -27.99
C PRO A 114 6.97 -0.94 -27.08
N GLY A 115 6.67 -1.24 -25.82
CA GLY A 115 6.13 -0.30 -24.84
C GLY A 115 4.62 -0.44 -24.66
N MET A 116 4.10 0.05 -23.53
CA MET A 116 2.69 0.04 -23.15
C MET A 116 2.16 1.47 -23.10
N LYS A 117 1.37 1.89 -24.10
CA LYS A 117 0.95 3.29 -24.25
C LYS A 117 -0.17 3.70 -23.32
N ASP A 118 -1.10 2.78 -23.06
CA ASP A 118 -2.17 3.04 -22.13
C ASP A 118 -1.62 3.23 -20.71
N ALA A 119 -1.93 4.36 -20.11
CA ALA A 119 -1.43 4.69 -18.78
C ALA A 119 -2.05 3.77 -17.72
N GLN A 120 -3.35 3.49 -17.81
CA GLN A 120 -4.06 2.66 -16.84
C GLN A 120 -3.53 1.22 -16.85
N ASP A 121 -3.23 0.66 -18.03
CA ASP A 121 -2.59 -0.66 -18.14
C ASP A 121 -1.20 -0.69 -17.47
N ARG A 122 -0.42 0.39 -17.59
CA ARG A 122 0.86 0.46 -16.87
C ARG A 122 0.65 0.53 -15.36
N GLN A 123 -0.29 1.34 -14.88
CA GLN A 123 -0.58 1.44 -13.44
C GLN A 123 -0.96 0.09 -12.85
N ASP A 124 -1.82 -0.65 -13.54
CA ASP A 124 -2.24 -2.00 -13.19
C ASP A 124 -1.09 -3.02 -13.20
N LEU A 125 -0.31 -3.06 -14.28
CA LEU A 125 0.86 -3.93 -14.36
C LEU A 125 1.84 -3.64 -13.22
N LEU A 126 2.06 -2.37 -12.90
CA LEU A 126 2.92 -1.95 -11.80
C LEU A 126 2.32 -2.32 -10.44
N ALA A 127 1.00 -2.21 -10.26
CA ALA A 127 0.31 -2.67 -9.05
C ALA A 127 0.51 -4.18 -8.84
N PHE A 128 0.44 -4.99 -9.90
CA PHE A 128 0.76 -6.42 -9.84
C PHE A 128 2.23 -6.68 -9.50
N LEU A 129 3.18 -6.01 -10.18
CA LEU A 129 4.62 -6.21 -9.93
C LEU A 129 5.05 -5.83 -8.51
N ARG A 130 4.36 -4.86 -7.88
CA ARG A 130 4.62 -4.48 -6.48
C ARG A 130 4.46 -5.64 -5.51
N GLN A 131 3.56 -6.59 -5.77
CA GLN A 131 3.34 -7.75 -4.90
C GLN A 131 4.57 -8.65 -4.77
N TYR A 132 5.54 -8.51 -5.67
CA TYR A 132 6.79 -9.28 -5.70
C TYR A 132 8.00 -8.48 -5.25
N SER A 133 7.82 -7.26 -4.73
CA SER A 133 8.89 -6.47 -4.13
C SER A 133 8.78 -6.46 -2.61
N ASP A 134 9.91 -6.26 -1.91
CA ASP A 134 9.91 -6.18 -0.45
C ASP A 134 8.91 -5.13 0.03
N LYS A 135 8.34 -5.37 1.22
CA LYS A 135 7.21 -4.62 1.80
C LYS A 135 7.31 -3.14 1.41
N PRO A 136 6.35 -2.59 0.65
CA PRO A 136 6.43 -1.22 0.13
C PRO A 136 6.64 -0.12 1.20
N ARG A 137 6.52 -0.46 2.49
CA ARG A 137 6.80 0.39 3.65
C ARG A 137 8.29 0.55 4.00
N ASP A 138 9.18 -0.28 3.45
CA ASP A 138 10.61 -0.34 3.85
C ASP A 138 11.56 0.48 2.93
N ILE A 139 11.01 1.23 1.94
CA ILE A 139 11.81 2.10 1.05
C ILE A 139 11.45 3.56 1.37
N PRO A 140 12.35 4.33 2.01
CA PRO A 140 12.06 5.69 2.48
C PRO A 140 11.67 6.69 1.37
N GLU A 141 12.10 6.45 0.13
CA GLU A 141 11.87 7.33 -1.03
C GLU A 141 10.82 6.82 -2.03
N ALA A 142 10.15 5.70 -1.77
CA ALA A 142 9.09 5.21 -2.65
C ALA A 142 7.77 5.95 -2.33
N GLU A 143 7.24 6.69 -3.31
CA GLU A 143 5.90 7.29 -3.24
C GLU A 143 4.88 6.27 -2.68
N PRO A 144 4.04 6.66 -1.69
CA PRO A 144 3.15 5.74 -0.99
C PRO A 144 2.15 5.15 -1.97
N THR A 145 2.31 3.87 -2.28
CA THR A 145 1.44 3.17 -3.25
C THR A 145 1.06 1.77 -2.76
N ALA A 146 1.23 1.52 -1.47
CA ALA A 146 0.67 0.35 -0.80
C ALA A 146 -0.85 0.54 -0.64
N ARG A 147 -1.63 -0.49 -1.00
CA ARG A 147 -2.94 -0.70 -0.37
C ARG A 147 -2.69 -0.74 1.15
N PRO A 148 -3.55 -0.12 1.96
CA PRO A 148 -3.34 -0.06 3.40
C PRO A 148 -3.24 -1.49 3.94
N ASP A 149 -2.12 -1.79 4.61
CA ASP A 149 -1.97 -2.99 5.42
C ASP A 149 -2.71 -2.89 6.75
N ASN A 150 -3.13 -1.67 7.07
CA ASN A 150 -4.17 -1.43 8.05
C ASN A 150 -5.54 -1.71 7.42
N PRO A 151 -6.44 -2.38 8.15
CA PRO A 151 -7.81 -2.56 7.70
C PRO A 151 -8.47 -1.19 7.52
N ASP A 152 -9.26 -1.04 6.45
CA ASP A 152 -10.15 0.11 6.31
C ASP A 152 -11.32 -0.10 7.30
N LEU A 153 -11.25 0.60 8.43
CA LEU A 153 -12.24 0.55 9.49
C LEU A 153 -12.96 1.88 9.55
N SER A 154 -14.28 1.82 9.66
CA SER A 154 -15.06 3.04 9.83
C SER A 154 -14.74 3.67 11.20
N PRO A 155 -14.85 5.01 11.34
CA PRO A 155 -14.63 5.69 12.61
C PRO A 155 -15.49 5.14 13.75
N GLU A 156 -16.67 4.59 13.42
CA GLU A 156 -17.56 3.94 14.39
C GLU A 156 -16.93 2.69 14.99
N ILE A 157 -16.28 1.84 14.18
CA ILE A 157 -15.61 0.61 14.65
C ILE A 157 -14.44 0.97 15.58
N LEU A 158 -13.61 1.94 15.20
CA LEU A 158 -12.48 2.39 16.01
C LEU A 158 -12.92 3.08 17.32
N ALA A 159 -14.12 3.66 17.34
CA ALA A 159 -14.68 4.32 18.52
C ALA A 159 -15.48 3.37 19.44
N LEU A 160 -15.64 2.09 19.07
CA LEU A 160 -16.30 1.10 19.92
C LEU A 160 -15.54 0.99 21.24
N LYS A 161 -16.26 1.19 22.35
CA LYS A 161 -15.73 0.94 23.69
C LYS A 161 -16.01 -0.52 24.04
N GLY A 162 -14.94 -1.31 24.15
CA GLY A 162 -15.05 -2.71 24.54
C GLY A 162 -15.59 -2.88 25.96
N ASP A 163 -16.40 -3.91 26.16
CA ASP A 163 -16.76 -4.41 27.49
C ASP A 163 -15.67 -5.41 27.94
N PRO A 164 -14.85 -5.08 28.96
CA PRO A 164 -13.77 -5.97 29.41
C PRO A 164 -14.29 -7.25 30.08
N GLU A 165 -15.47 -7.26 30.69
CA GLU A 165 -16.05 -8.48 31.27
C GLU A 165 -16.46 -9.45 30.17
N TYR A 166 -17.03 -8.92 29.09
CA TYR A 166 -17.34 -9.72 27.89
C TYR A 166 -16.06 -10.18 27.18
N GLY A 167 -15.05 -9.31 27.09
CA GLY A 167 -13.73 -9.67 26.60
C GLY A 167 -13.09 -10.81 27.37
N GLU A 168 -13.18 -10.80 28.71
CA GLU A 168 -12.66 -11.86 29.56
C GLU A 168 -13.31 -13.22 29.25
N TYR A 169 -14.63 -13.23 29.08
CA TYR A 169 -15.38 -14.42 28.72
C TYR A 169 -14.88 -15.03 27.40
N LEU A 170 -14.69 -14.20 26.37
CA LEU A 170 -14.19 -14.61 25.05
C LEU A 170 -12.71 -15.02 25.08
N ALA A 171 -11.91 -14.40 25.95
CA ALA A 171 -10.46 -14.61 26.01
C ALA A 171 -10.04 -16.02 26.44
N ALA A 172 -10.96 -16.84 26.95
CA ALA A 172 -10.68 -18.23 27.32
C ALA A 172 -10.08 -19.04 26.16
N GLU A 173 -10.60 -18.87 24.93
CA GLU A 173 -10.07 -19.55 23.74
C GLU A 173 -8.72 -19.00 23.32
N CYS A 174 -8.54 -17.67 23.40
CA CYS A 174 -7.28 -17.01 23.08
C CYS A 174 -6.15 -17.50 24.00
N LYS A 175 -6.46 -17.69 25.29
CA LYS A 175 -5.53 -18.13 26.34
C LYS A 175 -5.02 -19.57 26.18
N THR A 176 -5.64 -20.36 25.30
CA THR A 176 -5.14 -21.72 24.96
C THR A 176 -3.83 -21.69 24.18
N CYS A 177 -3.55 -20.56 23.52
CA CYS A 177 -2.35 -20.35 22.70
C CYS A 177 -1.55 -19.14 23.17
N HIS A 178 -2.22 -18.01 23.41
CA HIS A 178 -1.60 -16.78 23.85
C HIS A 178 -1.54 -16.73 25.37
N ARG A 179 -0.36 -16.54 25.94
CA ARG A 179 -0.21 -16.62 27.39
C ARG A 179 -0.68 -15.34 28.06
N ALA A 180 -1.41 -15.47 29.16
CA ALA A 180 -1.87 -14.33 29.96
C ALA A 180 -0.73 -13.69 30.78
N ASP A 181 0.37 -14.42 30.99
CA ASP A 181 1.57 -13.95 31.69
C ASP A 181 2.49 -13.06 30.83
N GLY A 182 2.06 -12.75 29.59
CA GLY A 182 2.81 -11.93 28.67
C GLY A 182 4.03 -12.60 28.04
N SER A 183 4.27 -13.89 28.28
CA SER A 183 5.35 -14.61 27.63
C SER A 183 5.09 -14.82 26.13
N ASP A 184 6.18 -14.82 25.37
CA ASP A 184 6.19 -14.78 23.90
C ASP A 184 6.92 -15.97 23.26
N GLN A 185 7.17 -17.03 24.03
CA GLN A 185 7.90 -18.21 23.58
C GLN A 185 7.07 -19.02 22.59
N GLY A 186 7.30 -18.77 21.30
CA GLY A 186 6.70 -19.46 20.15
C GLY A 186 5.37 -18.87 19.67
N ILE A 187 4.53 -18.37 20.59
CA ILE A 187 3.26 -17.67 20.28
C ILE A 187 3.35 -16.27 20.88
N PRO A 188 3.09 -15.21 20.09
CA PRO A 188 3.31 -13.84 20.54
C PRO A 188 2.35 -13.46 21.68
N SER A 189 2.85 -12.65 22.61
CA SER A 189 2.02 -12.02 23.64
C SER A 189 1.03 -11.04 23.00
N ILE A 190 -0.20 -11.07 23.52
CA ILE A 190 -1.29 -10.15 23.16
C ILE A 190 -1.73 -9.30 24.35
N THR A 191 -1.02 -9.41 25.48
CA THR A 191 -1.29 -8.64 26.70
C THR A 191 -0.68 -7.25 26.58
N ARG A 192 -1.33 -6.24 27.18
CA ARG A 192 -0.88 -4.84 27.21
C ARG A 192 -0.73 -4.18 25.84
N TRP A 193 -1.39 -4.72 24.82
CA TRP A 193 -1.50 -4.00 23.55
C TRP A 193 -2.43 -2.81 23.73
N PRO A 194 -2.12 -1.65 23.13
CA PRO A 194 -3.11 -0.59 22.99
C PRO A 194 -4.38 -1.15 22.34
N GLU A 195 -5.55 -0.77 22.84
CA GLU A 195 -6.82 -1.31 22.37
C GLU A 195 -6.97 -1.14 20.84
N GLU A 196 -6.60 0.04 20.33
CA GLU A 196 -6.61 0.35 18.90
C GLU A 196 -5.72 -0.60 18.08
N ASP A 197 -4.51 -0.89 18.55
CA ASP A 197 -3.58 -1.79 17.85
C ASP A 197 -4.12 -3.23 17.81
N PHE A 198 -4.77 -3.68 18.88
CA PHE A 198 -5.43 -4.99 18.91
C PHE A 198 -6.60 -5.05 17.93
N VAL A 199 -7.46 -4.04 17.93
CA VAL A 199 -8.60 -3.92 16.99
C VAL A 199 -8.09 -3.95 15.55
N LEU A 200 -7.11 -3.12 15.22
CA LEU A 200 -6.50 -3.07 13.88
C LEU A 200 -5.90 -4.42 13.49
N ALA A 201 -5.15 -5.09 14.38
CA ALA A 201 -4.55 -6.38 14.09
C ALA A 201 -5.59 -7.48 13.82
N MET A 202 -6.67 -7.54 14.61
CA MET A 202 -7.73 -8.53 14.45
C MET A 202 -8.52 -8.32 13.16
N HIS A 203 -8.83 -7.06 12.83
CA HIS A 203 -9.47 -6.74 11.56
C HIS A 203 -8.54 -6.99 10.35
N ALA A 204 -7.23 -6.76 10.48
CA ALA A 204 -6.26 -7.12 9.44
C ALA A 204 -6.24 -8.63 9.16
N TYR A 205 -6.35 -9.47 10.19
CA TYR A 205 -6.49 -10.92 10.02
C TYR A 205 -7.85 -11.29 9.43
N LYS A 206 -8.96 -10.69 9.90
CA LYS A 206 -10.32 -10.93 9.40
C LYS A 206 -10.45 -10.60 7.91
N GLN A 207 -9.84 -9.49 7.47
CA GLN A 207 -9.82 -9.04 6.07
C GLN A 207 -8.71 -9.71 5.23
N LYS A 208 -7.93 -10.62 5.82
CA LYS A 208 -6.80 -11.33 5.19
C LYS A 208 -5.67 -10.42 4.69
N LEU A 209 -5.60 -9.19 5.19
CA LEU A 209 -4.49 -8.27 4.95
C LEU A 209 -3.20 -8.77 5.63
N ARG A 210 -3.35 -9.46 6.77
CA ARG A 210 -2.24 -10.13 7.46
C ARG A 210 -2.26 -11.65 7.21
N PRO A 211 -1.22 -12.23 6.60
CA PRO A 211 -1.17 -13.65 6.27
C PRO A 211 -0.81 -14.51 7.49
N HIS A 212 -1.80 -15.16 8.09
CA HIS A 212 -1.58 -16.20 9.11
C HIS A 212 -2.81 -17.11 9.24
N PRO A 213 -2.80 -18.34 8.68
CA PRO A 213 -4.01 -19.16 8.55
C PRO A 213 -4.78 -19.40 9.85
N VAL A 214 -4.09 -19.59 10.99
CA VAL A 214 -4.72 -19.79 12.29
C VAL A 214 -5.45 -18.52 12.76
N MET A 215 -4.76 -17.39 12.82
CA MET A 215 -5.36 -16.12 13.25
C MET A 215 -6.42 -15.59 12.29
N GLN A 216 -6.34 -15.89 10.99
CA GLN A 216 -7.43 -15.61 10.04
C GLN A 216 -8.67 -16.43 10.38
N MET A 217 -8.51 -17.72 10.69
CA MET A 217 -9.59 -18.59 11.14
C MET A 217 -10.23 -18.09 12.43
N ILE A 218 -9.42 -17.71 13.43
CA ILE A 218 -9.90 -17.12 14.70
C ILE A 218 -10.63 -15.80 14.45
N ALA A 219 -9.98 -14.83 13.80
CA ALA A 219 -10.54 -13.50 13.56
C ALA A 219 -11.81 -13.52 12.70
N SER A 220 -11.94 -14.48 11.78
CA SER A 220 -13.14 -14.61 10.93
C SER A 220 -14.41 -14.97 11.70
N ARG A 221 -14.30 -15.46 12.94
CA ARG A 221 -15.44 -15.85 13.78
C ARG A 221 -15.94 -14.74 14.70
N LEU A 222 -15.16 -13.66 14.82
CA LEU A 222 -15.44 -12.57 15.75
C LEU A 222 -16.16 -11.43 15.03
N GLY A 223 -17.17 -10.87 15.68
CA GLY A 223 -17.79 -9.58 15.39
C GLY A 223 -16.97 -8.40 15.93
N ASP A 224 -17.37 -7.19 15.56
CA ASP A 224 -16.59 -5.99 15.85
C ASP A 224 -16.66 -5.61 17.34
N GLU A 225 -17.83 -5.81 17.99
CA GLU A 225 -17.99 -5.65 19.44
C GLU A 225 -17.19 -6.69 20.24
N GLU A 226 -17.09 -7.92 19.74
CA GLU A 226 -16.30 -9.00 20.35
C GLU A 226 -14.79 -8.68 20.29
N ILE A 227 -14.34 -8.14 19.15
CA ILE A 227 -12.95 -7.67 18.98
C ILE A 227 -12.67 -6.50 19.94
N ALA A 228 -13.58 -5.53 20.05
CA ALA A 228 -13.42 -4.42 20.99
C ALA A 228 -13.38 -4.89 22.45
N GLY A 229 -14.26 -5.83 22.85
CA GLY A 229 -14.26 -6.42 24.19
C GLY A 229 -12.94 -7.13 24.52
N LEU A 230 -12.45 -7.97 23.59
CA LEU A 230 -11.14 -8.63 23.73
C LEU A 230 -9.99 -7.61 23.85
N ALA A 231 -10.02 -6.54 23.06
CA ALA A 231 -9.02 -5.47 23.12
C ALA A 231 -9.00 -4.80 24.50
N ALA A 232 -10.17 -4.40 25.02
CA ALA A 232 -10.31 -3.79 26.34
C ALA A 232 -9.82 -4.73 27.46
N TYR A 233 -10.15 -6.02 27.40
CA TYR A 233 -9.67 -7.00 28.38
C TYR A 233 -8.14 -7.14 28.33
N PHE A 234 -7.56 -7.45 27.17
CA PHE A 234 -6.13 -7.74 27.05
C PHE A 234 -5.24 -6.51 27.33
N ALA A 235 -5.75 -5.30 27.11
CA ALA A 235 -5.07 -4.07 27.49
C ALA A 235 -4.86 -3.94 29.01
N THR A 236 -5.73 -4.56 29.82
CA THR A 236 -5.73 -4.43 31.30
C THR A 236 -4.96 -5.53 32.04
N LEU A 237 -4.46 -6.56 31.35
CA LEU A 237 -3.72 -7.65 31.99
C LEU A 237 -2.31 -7.19 32.39
N GLU A 238 -2.02 -7.23 33.70
CA GLU A 238 -0.69 -7.00 34.28
C GLU A 238 0.12 -8.32 34.38
N GLU A 239 1.44 -8.21 34.59
CA GLU A 239 2.36 -9.34 34.83
C GLU A 239 2.10 -10.04 36.18
#